data_AF-A0A523L1D0-F1
#
_entry.id   AF-A0A523L1D0-F1
#
_cell.length_a   1.000
_cell.length_b   1.000
_cell.length_c   1.000
_cell.angle_alpha   90.00
_cell.angle_beta   90.00
_cell.angle_gamma   90.00
#
_symmetry.space_group_name_H-M   'P 1'
#
loop_
_entity.id
_entity.type
_entity.pdbx_description
1 polymer ?
#
loop_
_entity_poly.entity_id
_entity_poly.type
_entity_poly.pdbx_seq_one_letter_code
_entity_poly.pdbx_strand_id
1 'polypeptide(L)'
;MVPMLLASCAGPKTETERYHRTVSDNLAGTGAVAELQRESIRALEQGNNQLAIEILQRAIKIDPRNPISWHHLAQAYRHSGNYDRCIDMLERSIGYSSVDDDLDRANSALRHLCIDN
;
A
#
# COMPACT_ATOMS: atom_id res chain seq x y z
N MET A 1 -43.06 23.23 -9.75
CA MET A 1 -41.83 24.04 -9.90
C MET A 1 -41.14 24.10 -8.56
N VAL A 2 -39.98 23.44 -8.43
CA VAL A 2 -38.76 23.76 -7.65
C VAL A 2 -37.73 22.68 -8.06
N PRO A 3 -36.45 23.03 -8.30
CA PRO A 3 -35.76 22.67 -9.55
C PRO A 3 -34.78 21.49 -9.46
N MET A 4 -34.33 21.05 -10.65
CA MET A 4 -33.10 20.29 -10.89
C MET A 4 -31.93 20.82 -10.07
N LEU A 5 -31.23 19.93 -9.37
CA LEU A 5 -29.83 20.13 -9.02
C LEU A 5 -29.01 18.92 -9.50
N LEU A 6 -28.29 19.24 -10.56
CA LEU A 6 -27.11 18.65 -11.18
C LEU A 6 -26.49 17.41 -10.53
N ALA A 7 -26.28 16.41 -11.39
CA ALA A 7 -25.39 15.28 -11.19
C ALA A 7 -24.00 15.73 -10.70
N SER A 8 -23.54 15.13 -9.62
CA SER A 8 -22.11 14.97 -9.38
C SER A 8 -21.74 13.55 -9.78
N CYS A 9 -21.27 13.40 -11.02
CA CYS A 9 -20.54 12.22 -11.44
C CYS A 9 -19.21 12.20 -10.68
N ALA A 10 -19.18 11.59 -9.50
CA ALA A 10 -17.94 11.03 -8.97
C ALA A 10 -17.86 9.60 -9.49
N GLY A 11 -17.23 9.43 -10.66
CA GLY A 11 -16.76 8.11 -11.10
C GLY A 11 -15.88 7.47 -10.03
N PRO A 12 -15.64 6.14 -10.09
CA PRO A 12 -14.96 5.43 -9.01
C PRO A 12 -13.57 6.04 -8.83
N LYS A 13 -13.35 6.64 -7.66
CA LYS A 13 -12.02 7.04 -7.22
C LYS A 13 -11.19 5.76 -7.10
N THR A 14 -9.95 5.83 -7.55
CA THR A 14 -9.07 4.70 -7.87
C THR A 14 -9.06 3.59 -6.80
N GLU A 15 -8.86 2.36 -7.22
CA GLU A 15 -8.86 1.15 -6.38
C GLU A 15 -7.90 1.26 -5.16
N THR A 16 -6.84 2.07 -5.30
CA THR A 16 -5.91 2.49 -4.23
C THR A 16 -6.56 3.28 -3.09
N GLU A 17 -7.56 4.13 -3.36
CA GLU A 17 -8.26 4.86 -2.29
C GLU A 17 -9.20 3.96 -1.49
N ARG A 18 -9.74 2.91 -2.11
CA ARG A 18 -10.54 1.90 -1.40
C ARG A 18 -9.66 1.11 -0.44
N TYR A 19 -8.46 0.73 -0.88
CA TYR A 19 -7.44 0.12 -0.03
C TYR A 19 -7.13 0.98 1.20
N HIS A 20 -6.91 2.30 1.05
CA HIS A 20 -6.67 3.18 2.20
C HIS A 20 -7.84 3.18 3.22
N ARG A 21 -9.09 3.01 2.76
CA ARG A 21 -10.26 2.95 3.65
C ARG A 21 -10.35 1.60 4.38
N THR A 22 -10.11 0.48 3.73
CA THR A 22 -10.12 -0.86 4.37
C THR A 22 -8.89 -1.05 5.28
N VAL A 23 -7.75 -0.47 4.93
CA VAL A 23 -6.54 -0.41 5.77
C VAL A 23 -6.79 0.35 7.06
N SER A 24 -7.60 1.43 7.05
CA SER A 24 -7.98 2.16 8.27
C SER A 24 -8.68 1.27 9.29
N ASP A 25 -9.45 0.28 8.85
CA ASP A 25 -10.20 -0.61 9.73
C ASP A 25 -9.31 -1.74 10.31
N ASN A 26 -8.27 -2.15 9.59
CA ASN A 26 -7.21 -3.04 10.09
C ASN A 26 -6.10 -2.28 10.87
N LEU A 27 -6.01 -0.95 10.76
CA LEU A 27 -5.11 -0.06 11.52
C LEU A 27 -5.72 0.51 12.82
N ALA A 28 -6.85 -0.03 13.28
CA ALA A 28 -7.24 0.14 14.68
C ALA A 28 -6.23 -0.52 15.66
N GLY A 29 -5.17 -1.15 15.16
CA GLY A 29 -4.02 -1.64 15.93
C GLY A 29 -3.10 -0.50 16.38
N THR A 30 -3.14 -0.16 17.67
CA THR A 30 -2.22 0.75 18.38
C THR A 30 -0.78 0.19 18.52
N GLY A 31 -0.34 -0.67 17.61
CA GLY A 31 0.93 -1.42 17.70
C GLY A 31 2.12 -0.75 17.01
N ALA A 32 3.34 -1.15 17.40
CA ALA A 32 4.59 -0.62 16.85
C ALA A 32 4.69 -0.73 15.32
N VAL A 33 4.16 -1.81 14.73
CA VAL A 33 4.13 -2.00 13.26
C VAL A 33 3.25 -0.95 12.58
N ALA A 34 2.07 -0.67 13.12
CA ALA A 34 1.16 0.32 12.55
C ALA A 34 1.71 1.75 12.62
N GLU A 35 2.46 2.10 13.68
CA GLU A 35 3.16 3.40 13.72
C GLU A 35 4.25 3.49 12.66
N LEU A 36 5.08 2.46 12.51
CA LEU A 36 6.11 2.42 11.47
C LEU A 36 5.50 2.48 10.06
N GLN A 37 4.37 1.81 9.83
CA GLN A 37 3.66 1.91 8.55
C GLN A 37 3.19 3.35 8.29
N ARG A 38 2.56 4.01 9.27
CA ARG A 38 2.15 5.42 9.16
C ARG A 38 3.33 6.35 8.89
N GLU A 39 4.45 6.14 9.57
CA GLU A 39 5.69 6.89 9.36
C GLU A 39 6.24 6.69 7.94
N SER A 40 6.26 5.45 7.46
CA SER A 40 6.74 5.12 6.10
C SER A 40 5.88 5.74 5.00
N ILE A 41 4.56 5.78 5.17
CA ILE A 41 3.63 6.40 4.20
C ILE A 41 3.92 7.90 4.10
N ARG A 42 4.09 8.59 5.23
CA ARG A 42 4.51 10.00 5.24
C ARG A 42 5.84 10.22 4.52
N ALA A 43 6.80 9.30 4.69
CA ALA A 43 8.07 9.38 3.96
C ALA A 43 7.89 9.19 2.45
N LEU A 44 7.01 8.28 2.01
CA LEU A 44 6.67 8.11 0.58
C LEU A 44 5.99 9.35 -0.01
N GLU A 45 5.04 9.95 0.71
CA GLU A 45 4.37 11.20 0.30
C GLU A 45 5.37 12.36 0.11
N GLN A 46 6.45 12.36 0.87
CA GLN A 46 7.54 13.33 0.77
C GLN A 46 8.58 12.98 -0.32
N GLY A 47 8.42 11.85 -1.01
CA GLY A 47 9.40 11.33 -1.98
C GLY A 47 10.67 10.76 -1.34
N ASN A 48 10.70 10.61 -0.01
CA ASN A 48 11.82 10.07 0.75
C ASN A 48 11.80 8.53 0.72
N ASN A 49 11.95 7.96 -0.48
CA ASN A 49 11.81 6.52 -0.73
C ASN A 49 12.78 5.67 0.10
N GLN A 50 14.03 6.13 0.24
CA GLN A 50 15.06 5.43 1.02
C GLN A 50 14.70 5.33 2.50
N LEU A 51 14.17 6.42 3.08
CA LEU A 51 13.71 6.43 4.47
C LEU A 51 12.50 5.49 4.65
N ALA A 52 11.55 5.50 3.71
CA ALA A 52 10.41 4.59 3.74
C ALA A 52 10.86 3.11 3.75
N ILE A 53 11.83 2.75 2.90
CA ILE A 53 12.43 1.41 2.87
C ILE A 53 13.00 1.02 4.24
N GLU A 54 13.78 1.90 4.87
CA GLU A 54 14.40 1.63 6.18
C GLU A 54 13.36 1.43 7.29
N ILE A 55 12.32 2.26 7.32
CA ILE A 55 11.22 2.15 8.28
C ILE A 55 10.46 0.83 8.09
N LEU A 56 10.17 0.46 6.84
CA LEU A 56 9.41 -0.75 6.53
C LEU A 56 10.22 -2.02 6.81
N GLN A 57 11.53 -2.00 6.60
CA GLN A 57 12.41 -3.08 7.04
C GLN A 57 12.37 -3.26 8.57
N ARG A 58 12.23 -2.18 9.34
CA ARG A 58 12.03 -2.28 10.80
C ARG A 58 10.65 -2.88 11.12
N ALA A 59 9.60 -2.49 10.41
CA ALA A 59 8.26 -3.04 10.59
C ALA A 59 8.24 -4.56 10.35
N ILE A 60 8.88 -5.02 9.28
CA ILE A 60 9.01 -6.45 8.93
C ILE A 60 9.82 -7.24 9.97
N LYS A 61 10.82 -6.62 10.63
CA LYS A 61 11.54 -7.28 11.73
C LYS A 61 10.64 -7.54 12.95
N ILE A 62 9.64 -6.70 13.18
CA ILE A 62 8.69 -6.86 14.29
C ILE A 62 7.61 -7.88 13.94
N ASP A 63 7.03 -7.77 12.75
CA ASP A 63 6.05 -8.73 12.23
C ASP A 63 6.39 -9.14 10.79
N PRO A 64 7.15 -10.24 10.63
CA PRO A 64 7.57 -10.71 9.31
C PRO A 64 6.42 -11.25 8.45
N ARG A 65 5.26 -11.55 9.05
CA ARG A 65 4.10 -12.14 8.36
C ARG A 65 3.03 -11.09 8.07
N ASN A 66 3.32 -9.81 8.28
CA ASN A 66 2.39 -8.73 7.98
C ASN A 66 2.40 -8.40 6.47
N PRO A 67 1.36 -8.74 5.69
CA PRO A 67 1.38 -8.53 4.25
C PRO A 67 1.37 -7.02 3.89
N ILE A 68 0.76 -6.17 4.71
CA ILE A 68 0.71 -4.71 4.49
C ILE A 68 2.12 -4.09 4.53
N SER A 69 2.99 -4.53 5.44
CA SER A 69 4.38 -4.05 5.51
C SER A 69 5.17 -4.40 4.24
N TRP A 70 4.97 -5.60 3.69
CA TRP A 70 5.59 -6.01 2.43
C TRP A 70 5.06 -5.22 1.24
N HIS A 71 3.74 -4.96 1.19
CA HIS A 71 3.13 -4.14 0.16
C HIS A 71 3.66 -2.70 0.13
N HIS A 72 3.74 -2.03 1.28
CA HIS A 72 4.33 -0.68 1.33
C HIS A 72 5.81 -0.70 0.97
N LEU A 73 6.54 -1.77 1.28
CA LEU A 73 7.96 -1.88 0.91
C LEU A 73 8.11 -2.03 -0.62
N ALA A 74 7.21 -2.77 -1.26
CA ALA A 74 7.13 -2.83 -2.72
C ALA A 74 6.89 -1.44 -3.35
N GLN A 75 5.95 -0.66 -2.79
CA GLN A 75 5.70 0.72 -3.25
C GLN A 75 6.97 1.57 -3.13
N ALA A 76 7.67 1.50 -1.99
CA ALA A 76 8.91 2.23 -1.77
C ALA A 76 9.99 1.87 -2.79
N TYR A 77 10.16 0.57 -3.08
CA TYR A 77 11.09 0.12 -4.11
C TYR A 77 10.71 0.61 -5.50
N ARG A 78 9.44 0.52 -5.88
CA ARG A 78 8.95 1.06 -7.16
C ARG A 78 9.23 2.56 -7.27
N HIS A 79 8.95 3.35 -6.24
CA HIS A 79 9.22 4.80 -6.26
C HIS A 79 10.71 5.12 -6.34
N SER A 80 11.58 4.25 -5.82
CA SER A 80 13.04 4.35 -5.96
C SER A 80 13.59 3.81 -7.30
N GLY A 81 12.72 3.34 -8.21
CA GLY A 81 13.12 2.75 -9.51
C GLY A 81 13.66 1.32 -9.42
N ASN A 82 13.55 0.66 -8.27
CA ASN A 82 14.03 -0.70 -8.05
C ASN A 82 12.89 -1.70 -8.34
N TYR A 83 12.58 -1.92 -9.61
CA TYR A 83 11.43 -2.71 -10.03
C TYR A 83 11.55 -4.21 -9.70
N ASP A 84 12.74 -4.79 -9.81
CA ASP A 84 12.99 -6.18 -9.42
C ASP A 84 12.63 -6.42 -7.95
N ARG A 85 13.11 -5.52 -7.07
CA ARG A 85 12.78 -5.59 -5.64
C ARG A 85 11.31 -5.30 -5.36
N CYS A 86 10.65 -4.45 -6.15
CA CYS A 86 9.21 -4.27 -6.04
C CYS A 86 8.49 -5.62 -6.20
N ILE A 87 8.82 -6.37 -7.26
CA ILE A 87 8.20 -7.66 -7.56
C ILE A 87 8.48 -8.67 -6.44
N ASP A 88 9.74 -8.78 -5.97
CA ASP A 88 10.10 -9.68 -4.87
C ASP A 88 9.27 -9.42 -3.60
N MET A 89 9.04 -8.15 -3.26
CA MET A 89 8.26 -7.79 -2.06
C MET A 89 6.76 -8.05 -2.24
N LEU A 90 6.24 -7.92 -3.46
CA LEU A 90 4.86 -8.28 -3.77
C LEU A 90 4.61 -9.77 -3.62
N GLU A 91 5.55 -10.61 -4.05
CA GLU A 91 5.46 -12.06 -3.85
C GLU A 91 5.42 -12.42 -2.36
N ARG A 92 6.20 -11.73 -1.53
CA ARG A 92 6.14 -11.88 -0.06
C ARG A 92 4.81 -11.43 0.51
N SER A 93 4.28 -10.29 0.05
CA SER A 93 2.99 -9.75 0.48
C SER A 93 1.85 -10.75 0.20
N ILE A 94 1.76 -11.23 -1.04
CA ILE A 94 0.75 -12.22 -1.48
C ILE A 94 0.90 -13.55 -0.73
N GLY A 95 2.12 -13.95 -0.40
CA GLY A 95 2.36 -15.18 0.37
C GLY A 95 1.82 -15.16 1.82
N TYR A 96 1.52 -13.97 2.36
CA TYR A 96 1.02 -13.80 3.73
C TYR A 96 -0.41 -13.23 3.82
N SER A 97 -0.99 -12.76 2.71
CA SER A 97 -2.39 -12.32 2.65
C SER A 97 -3.34 -13.53 2.58
N SER A 98 -4.62 -13.28 2.87
CA SER A 98 -5.68 -14.23 2.56
C SER A 98 -6.14 -14.03 1.12
N VAL A 99 -6.36 -15.14 0.41
CA VAL A 99 -6.93 -15.16 -0.94
C VAL A 99 -8.20 -14.30 -1.00
N ASP A 100 -8.29 -13.43 -2.01
CA ASP A 100 -9.41 -12.52 -2.31
C ASP A 100 -9.54 -11.25 -1.44
N ASP A 101 -8.52 -10.90 -0.66
CA ASP A 101 -8.48 -9.62 0.07
C ASP A 101 -8.23 -8.43 -0.89
N ASP A 102 -8.70 -7.22 -0.51
CA ASP A 102 -8.45 -5.96 -1.22
C ASP A 102 -6.95 -5.75 -1.48
N LEU A 103 -6.11 -6.23 -0.56
CA LEU A 103 -4.65 -6.19 -0.65
C LEU A 103 -4.09 -6.99 -1.83
N ASP A 104 -4.67 -8.14 -2.19
CA ASP A 104 -4.18 -8.95 -3.31
C ASP A 104 -4.43 -8.27 -4.65
N ARG A 105 -5.56 -7.58 -4.79
CA ARG A 105 -5.83 -6.76 -5.98
C ARG A 105 -4.88 -5.58 -6.06
N ALA A 106 -4.61 -4.90 -4.93
CA ALA A 106 -3.63 -3.83 -4.86
C ALA A 106 -2.21 -4.32 -5.21
N ASN A 107 -1.81 -5.49 -4.71
CA ASN A 107 -0.53 -6.13 -5.02
C ASN A 107 -0.42 -6.43 -6.53
N SER A 108 -1.47 -7.01 -7.11
CA SER A 108 -1.52 -7.35 -8.54
C SER A 108 -1.41 -6.10 -9.42
N ALA A 109 -2.16 -5.05 -9.10
CA ALA A 109 -2.08 -3.77 -9.81
C ALA A 109 -0.68 -3.15 -9.72
N LEU A 110 -0.08 -3.15 -8.53
CA LEU A 110 1.27 -2.64 -8.34
C LEU A 110 2.32 -3.48 -9.10
N ARG A 111 2.12 -4.80 -9.18
CA ARG A 111 3.00 -5.71 -9.93
C ARG A 111 3.07 -5.34 -11.40
N HIS A 112 1.92 -5.05 -12.03
CA HIS A 112 1.87 -4.59 -13.41
C HIS A 112 2.66 -3.29 -13.60
N LEU A 113 2.48 -2.31 -12.71
CA LEU A 113 3.26 -1.07 -12.76
C LEU A 113 4.78 -1.29 -12.63
N CYS A 114 5.21 -2.31 -11.89
CA CYS A 114 6.62 -2.65 -11.76
C CYS A 114 7.17 -3.45 -12.96
N ILE A 115 6.33 -4.12 -13.74
CA ILE A 115 6.75 -4.85 -14.95
C ILE A 115 6.82 -3.93 -16.16
N ASP A 116 5.92 -2.94 -16.21
CA ASP A 116 5.80 -2.03 -17.35
C ASP A 116 6.88 -0.92 -17.37
N ASN A 117 7.80 -0.88 -16.39
CA ASN A 117 8.90 0.08 -16.27
C ASN A 117 10.25 -0.62 -16.11
#